data_AF-A0A368LFS1-F1
#
_entry.id   AF-A0A368LFS1-F1
#
_cell.length_a   1.000
_cell.length_b   1.000
_cell.length_c   1.000
_cell.angle_alpha   90.00
_cell.angle_beta   90.00
_cell.angle_gamma   90.00
#
_symmetry.space_group_name_H-M   'P 1'
#
loop_
_entity.id
_entity.type
_entity.pdbx_description
1 polymer ?
#
loop_
_entity_poly.entity_id
_entity_poly.type
_entity_poly.pdbx_seq_one_letter_code
_entity_poly.pdbx_strand_id
1 'polypeptide(L)' 'MVTSLIIAVGLLLIFEGMGPALFPKAWRNMIVQIGQQPDSQLKKMGRGLIIVGAILVFISLN' A
#
# COMPACT_ATOMS: atom_id res chain seq x y z
N MET A 1 -6.37 11.27 -19.21
CA MET A 1 -6.42 11.54 -17.76
C MET A 1 -7.19 10.47 -17.00
N VAL A 2 -8.48 10.25 -17.28
CA VAL A 2 -9.28 9.22 -16.58
C VAL A 2 -8.74 7.80 -16.79
N THR A 3 -8.32 7.44 -18.00
CA THR A 3 -7.73 6.11 -18.30
C THR A 3 -6.48 5.82 -17.47
N SER A 4 -5.59 6.80 -17.31
CA SER A 4 -4.37 6.66 -16.50
C SER A 4 -4.67 6.44 -15.03
N LEU A 5 -5.71 7.11 -14.49
CA LEU A 5 -6.17 6.91 -13.13
C LEU A 5 -6.75 5.50 -12.93
N ILE A 6 -7.57 5.03 -13.88
CA ILE A 6 -8.15 3.68 -13.86
C ILE A 6 -7.03 2.62 -13.89
N ILE A 7 -5.99 2.82 -14.71
CA ILE A 7 -4.83 1.92 -14.75
C ILE A 7 -4.07 1.95 -13.42
N ALA A 8 -3.80 3.11 -12.84
CA ALA A 8 -3.11 3.24 -11.56
C ALA A 8 -3.87 2.53 -10.42
N VAL A 9 -5.18 2.73 -10.34
CA VAL A 9 -6.04 2.05 -9.36
C VAL A 9 -6.10 0.54 -9.64
N GLY A 10 -6.18 0.13 -10.91
CA GLY A 10 -6.16 -1.28 -11.29
C GLY A 10 -4.87 -1.99 -10.87
N LEU A 11 -3.72 -1.36 -11.08
CA LEU A 11 -2.43 -1.89 -10.64
C LEU A 11 -2.34 -1.95 -9.11
N LEU A 12 -2.79 -0.92 -8.39
CA LEU A 12 -2.86 -0.92 -6.92
C LEU A 12 -3.65 -2.13 -6.41
N LEU A 13 -4.82 -2.40 -6.99
CA LEU A 13 -5.68 -3.53 -6.60
C LEU A 13 -5.03 -4.89 -6.91
N ILE A 14 -4.35 -5.02 -8.06
CA ILE A 14 -3.61 -6.24 -8.39
C ILE A 14 -2.53 -6.49 -7.35
N PHE A 15 -1.69 -5.50 -7.04
CA PHE A 15 -0.61 -5.65 -6.06
C PHE A 15 -1.14 -5.91 -4.64
N GLU A 16 -2.19 -5.22 -4.21
CA GLU A 16 -2.81 -5.44 -2.90
C GLU A 16 -3.44 -6.84 -2.79
N GLY A 17 -4.06 -7.33 -3.87
CA GLY A 17 -4.65 -8.66 -3.94
C GLY A 17 -3.64 -9.81 -4.06
N MET A 18 -2.45 -9.55 -4.59
CA MET A 18 -1.40 -10.56 -4.76
C MET A 18 -0.94 -11.15 -3.41
N GLY A 19 -0.80 -10.33 -2.37
CA GLY A 19 -0.41 -10.78 -1.03
C GLY A 19 -1.27 -11.94 -0.49
N PRO A 20 -2.59 -11.74 -0.32
CA PRO A 20 -3.48 -12.79 0.14
C PRO A 20 -3.68 -13.93 -0.86
N ALA A 21 -3.65 -13.66 -2.17
CA ALA A 21 -3.89 -14.67 -3.20
C ALA A 21 -2.71 -15.64 -3.39
N LEU A 22 -1.46 -15.15 -3.37
CA LEU A 22 -0.28 -15.97 -3.59
C LEU A 22 0.21 -16.65 -2.30
N PHE A 23 0.18 -15.94 -1.17
CA PHE A 23 0.78 -16.43 0.08
C PHE A 23 -0.14 -16.20 1.30
N PRO A 24 -1.33 -16.82 1.37
CA PRO A 24 -2.35 -16.51 2.38
C PRO A 24 -1.86 -16.69 3.83
N LYS A 25 -1.04 -17.71 4.10
CA LYS A 25 -0.51 -17.97 5.45
C LYS A 25 0.54 -16.93 5.87
N ALA A 26 1.49 -16.63 4.99
CA ALA A 26 2.54 -15.65 5.27
C ALA A 26 1.96 -14.23 5.39
N TRP A 27 1.05 -13.87 4.49
CA TRP A 27 0.33 -12.60 4.50
C TRP A 27 -0.44 -12.40 5.81
N ARG A 28 -1.23 -13.41 6.23
CA ARG A 28 -1.96 -13.35 7.51
C ARG A 28 -1.03 -13.17 8.70
N ASN A 29 0.08 -13.89 8.74
CA ASN A 29 1.06 -13.76 9.83
C ASN A 29 1.70 -12.37 9.85
N MET A 30 2.01 -11.80 8.68
CA MET A 30 2.52 -10.43 8.54
C MET A 30 1.50 -9.40 9.08
N ILE A 31 0.23 -9.50 8.69
CA ILE A 31 -0.81 -8.58 9.19
C ILE A 31 -0.97 -8.69 10.71
N VAL A 32 -0.94 -9.89 11.28
CA VAL A 32 -1.00 -10.08 12.74
C VAL A 32 0.20 -9.43 13.43
N GLN A 33 1.42 -9.58 12.89
CA GLN A 33 2.61 -8.94 13.45
C GLN A 33 2.54 -7.41 13.37
N ILE A 34 2.01 -6.87 12.28
CA ILE A 34 1.78 -5.43 12.11
C ILE A 34 0.75 -4.94 13.13
N GLY A 35 -0.33 -5.67 13.35
CA GLY A 35 -1.37 -5.35 14.34
C GLY A 35 -0.90 -5.41 15.79
N GLN A 36 0.22 -6.10 16.07
CA GLN A 36 0.85 -6.13 17.39
C GLN A 36 1.86 -5.00 17.61
N GLN A 37 2.20 -4.23 16.57
CA GLN A 37 3.12 -3.10 16.73
C GLN A 37 2.46 -1.94 17.51
N PRO A 38 3.21 -1.18 18.30
CA PRO A 38 2.69 0.01 18.96
C PRO A 38 2.15 1.03 17.95
N ASP A 39 1.07 1.73 18.31
CA ASP A 39 0.42 2.77 17.49
C ASP A 39 1.40 3.80 16.92
N SER A 40 2.47 4.11 17.66
CA SER A 40 3.50 5.07 17.25
C SER A 40 4.28 4.59 16.02
N GLN A 41 4.57 3.30 15.91
CA GLN A 41 5.22 2.71 14.73
C GLN A 41 4.23 2.56 13.58
N LEU A 42 3.00 2.13 13.85
CA LEU A 42 1.97 2.01 12.82
C LEU A 42 1.69 3.36 12.15
N LYS A 43 1.62 4.45 12.94
CA LYS A 43 1.50 5.82 12.44
C LYS A 43 2.71 6.26 11.61
N LYS A 44 3.94 5.90 12.02
CA LYS A 44 5.15 6.22 11.24
C LYS A 44 5.15 5.51 9.89
N MET A 45 4.80 4.23 9.86
CA MET A 45 4.70 3.44 8.64
C MET A 45 3.63 4.00 7.69
N GLY A 46 2.43 4.29 8.21
CA GLY A 46 1.35 4.91 7.44
C GLY A 46 1.71 6.29 6.90
N ARG A 47 2.32 7.16 7.71
CA ARG A 47 2.81 8.47 7.26
C ARG A 47 3.88 8.35 6.18
N GLY A 48 4.80 7.39 6.31
CA GLY A 48 5.82 7.12 5.29
C GLY A 48 5.20 6.76 3.95
N LEU A 49 4.22 5.85 3.93
CA LEU A 49 3.49 5.46 2.72
C LEU A 49 2.75 6.66 2.09
N ILE A 50 2.09 7.49 2.91
CA ILE A 50 1.39 8.69 2.43
C ILE A 50 2.38 9.67 1.78
N ILE A 51 3.52 9.94 2.42
CA ILE A 51 4.52 10.88 1.89
C ILE A 51 5.11 10.37 0.58
N VAL A 52 5.50 9.10 0.52
CA VAL A 52 6.05 8.50 -0.71
C VAL A 52 5.02 8.53 -1.84
N GLY A 53 3.77 8.16 -1.55
CA GLY A 53 2.67 8.22 -2.52
C GLY A 53 2.42 9.65 -3.02
N ALA A 54 2.41 10.63 -2.11
CA ALA A 54 2.23 12.04 -2.47
C ALA A 54 3.36 12.56 -3.37
N ILE A 55 4.62 12.17 -3.11
CA ILE A 55 5.76 12.53 -3.95
C ILE A 55 5.63 11.92 -5.35
N LEU A 56 5.26 10.63 -5.44
CA LEU A 56 5.06 9.97 -6.74
C LEU A 56 3.95 10.63 -7.56
N VAL A 57 2.84 10.98 -6.90
CA VAL A 57 1.72 11.69 -7.53
C VAL A 57 2.15 13.08 -7.98
N PHE A 58 2.88 13.82 -7.15
CA PHE A 58 3.39 15.15 -7.49
C PHE A 58 4.32 15.12 -8.71
N ILE A 59 5.27 14.17 -8.76
CA ILE A 59 6.17 13.99 -9.91
C ILE A 59 5.38 13.59 -11.17
N SER A 60 4.34 12.76 -11.03
CA SER A 60 3.54 12.30 -12.18
C SER A 60 2.59 13.37 -12.73
N LEU A 61 2.27 14.41 -11.94
CA LEU A 61 1.39 15.51 -12.30
C LEU A 61 2.11 16.70 -12.96
N ASN A 62 3.43 16.80 -12.78
CA ASN A 62 4.28 17.87 -13.30
C ASN A 62 4.96 17.46 -14.61
#